data_AF-A0AA51Q826-F1
#
_entry.id   AF-A0AA51Q826-F1
#
_cell.length_a   1.000
_cell.length_b   1.000
_cell.length_c   1.000
_cell.angle_alpha   90.00
_cell.angle_beta   90.00
_cell.angle_gamma   90.00
#
_symmetry.space_group_name_H-M   'P 1'
#
loop_
_entity.id
_entity.type
_entity.pdbx_description
1 polymer ?
#
loop_
_entity_poly.entity_id
_entity_poly.type
_entity_poly.pdbx_seq_one_letter_code
_entity_poly.pdbx_strand_id
1 'polypeptide(L)'
;MNYFILYVTFKNDLTEEMYVKGKSINYILEQIGRYTDGIISTSHTTISTHHAKSIYVRQIDLNHFPHLSKRDFRMINENQSYNYADLN
;
A
#
# COMPACT_ATOMS: atom_id res chain seq x y z
N MET A 1 15.63 4.45 1.72
CA MET A 1 14.17 4.26 1.80
C MET A 1 13.57 4.97 0.60
N ASN A 2 12.76 4.28 -0.18
CA ASN A 2 12.11 4.81 -1.38
C ASN A 2 10.66 5.18 -1.08
N TYR A 3 10.11 6.10 -1.87
CA TYR A 3 8.75 6.63 -1.73
C TYR A 3 7.91 6.20 -2.93
N PHE A 4 6.69 5.79 -2.66
CA PHE A 4 5.80 5.22 -3.66
C PHE A 4 4.39 5.77 -3.51
N ILE A 5 3.68 5.83 -4.63
CA ILE A 5 2.24 6.02 -4.69
C ILE A 5 1.62 4.66 -5.03
N LEU A 6 0.68 4.24 -4.20
CA LEU A 6 -0.21 3.11 -4.41
C LEU A 6 -1.53 3.60 -4.96
N TYR A 7 -1.97 3.01 -6.05
CA TYR A 7 -3.33 3.16 -6.58
C TYR A 7 -4.03 1.83 -6.42
N VAL A 8 -5.10 1.81 -5.61
CA VAL A 8 -5.91 0.62 -5.39
C VAL A 8 -7.27 0.85 -6.01
N THR A 9 -7.58 0.09 -7.06
CA THR A 9 -8.89 0.11 -7.71
C THR A 9 -9.71 -1.04 -7.17
N PHE A 10 -10.92 -0.75 -6.68
CA PHE A 10 -11.84 -1.72 -6.11
C PHE A 10 -12.88 -2.20 -7.14
N LYS A 11 -13.64 -3.25 -6.81
CA LYS A 11 -14.68 -3.81 -7.69
C LYS A 11 -15.82 -2.83 -8.03
N ASN A 12 -16.03 -1.78 -7.25
CA ASN A 12 -16.97 -0.70 -7.52
C ASN A 12 -16.37 0.42 -8.41
N ASP A 13 -15.20 0.17 -9.00
CA ASP A 13 -14.41 1.11 -9.82
C ASP A 13 -13.94 2.38 -9.09
N LEU A 14 -14.10 2.46 -7.77
CA LEU A 14 -13.43 3.46 -6.94
C LEU A 14 -11.92 3.19 -6.95
N THR A 15 -11.12 4.25 -7.14
CA THR A 15 -9.67 4.18 -6.97
C THR A 15 -9.23 5.06 -5.83
N GLU A 16 -8.54 4.48 -4.87
CA GLU A 16 -7.92 5.20 -3.75
C GLU A 16 -6.41 5.36 -3.98
N GLU A 17 -5.89 6.52 -3.62
CA GLU A 17 -4.46 6.84 -3.67
C GLU A 17 -3.86 6.80 -2.26
N MET A 18 -2.68 6.19 -2.12
CA MET A 18 -1.96 6.13 -0.86
C MET A 18 -0.46 6.32 -1.04
N TYR A 19 0.15 7.00 -0.08
CA TYR A 19 1.59 7.23 -0.06
C TYR A 19 2.26 6.24 0.88
N VAL A 20 3.14 5.41 0.34
CA VAL A 20 3.89 4.41 1.11
C VAL A 20 5.40 4.55 0.92
N LYS A 21 6.17 4.10 1.91
CA LYS A 21 7.63 4.02 1.83
C LYS A 21 8.11 2.62 2.13
N GLY A 22 9.18 2.21 1.45
CA GLY A 22 9.73 0.86 1.58
C GLY A 22 11.11 0.71 0.96
N LYS A 23 11.60 -0.54 0.94
CA LYS A 23 12.95 -0.87 0.44
C LYS A 23 13.01 -0.81 -1.10
N SER A 24 12.04 -1.39 -1.79
CA SER A 24 11.97 -1.44 -3.26
C SER A 24 10.53 -1.61 -3.74
N ILE A 25 10.26 -1.36 -5.02
CA ILE A 25 8.94 -1.60 -5.62
C ILE A 25 8.53 -3.09 -5.51
N ASN A 26 9.47 -4.01 -5.75
CA ASN A 26 9.22 -5.45 -5.65
C ASN A 26 8.81 -5.85 -4.24
N TYR A 27 9.48 -5.30 -3.22
CA TYR A 27 9.10 -5.54 -1.83
C TYR A 27 7.67 -5.04 -1.54
N ILE A 28 7.30 -3.85 -2.02
CA ILE A 28 5.93 -3.32 -1.83
C ILE A 28 4.90 -4.23 -2.51
N LEU A 29 5.14 -4.62 -3.76
CA LEU A 29 4.24 -5.51 -4.51
C LEU A 29 4.12 -6.89 -3.85
N GLU A 30 5.22 -7.45 -3.35
CA GLU A 30 5.21 -8.74 -2.65
C GLU A 30 4.37 -8.67 -1.38
N GLN A 31 4.54 -7.63 -0.57
CA GLN A 31 3.75 -7.45 0.65
C GLN A 31 2.26 -7.31 0.33
N ILE A 32 1.91 -6.48 -0.65
CA ILE A 32 0.52 -6.35 -1.11
C ILE A 32 -0.03 -7.68 -1.62
N GLY A 33 0.77 -8.42 -2.39
CA GLY A 33 0.42 -9.71 -2.97
C GLY A 33 0.12 -10.79 -1.93
N ARG A 34 0.79 -10.77 -0.77
CA ARG A 34 0.50 -11.70 0.33
C ARG A 34 -0.88 -11.45 0.94
N TYR A 35 -1.29 -10.19 0.99
CA TYR A 35 -2.51 -9.75 1.65
C TYR A 35 -3.58 -9.29 0.65
N THR A 36 -3.68 -9.90 -0.54
CA THR A 36 -4.63 -9.44 -1.59
C THR A 36 -6.11 -9.58 -1.23
N ASP A 37 -6.45 -10.41 -0.24
CA ASP A 37 -7.82 -10.57 0.24
C ASP A 37 -7.83 -10.53 1.76
N GLY A 38 -7.59 -9.34 2.31
CA GLY A 38 -7.38 -9.18 3.73
C GLY A 38 -7.19 -7.72 4.12
N ILE A 39 -6.19 -7.50 4.96
CA ILE A 39 -5.92 -6.22 5.59
C ILE A 39 -4.42 -5.94 5.57
N ILE A 40 -4.03 -4.77 5.04
CA ILE A 40 -2.68 -4.23 5.15
C ILE A 40 -2.69 -3.15 6.23
N SER A 41 -2.07 -3.44 7.36
CA SER A 41 -1.86 -2.45 8.41
C SER A 41 -0.66 -1.57 8.06
N THR A 42 -0.79 -0.27 8.28
CA THR A 42 0.32 0.68 8.12
C THR A 42 0.53 1.48 9.40
N SER A 43 1.63 2.22 9.48
CA SER A 43 1.94 3.04 10.65
C SER A 43 0.85 4.05 11.05
N HIS A 44 -0.03 4.48 10.14
CA HIS A 44 -1.04 5.52 10.40
C HIS A 44 -2.49 5.04 10.23
N THR A 45 -2.74 4.01 9.43
CA THR A 45 -4.09 3.53 9.11
C THR A 45 -4.05 2.13 8.52
N THR A 46 -5.21 1.57 8.23
CA THR A 46 -5.39 0.22 7.72
C THR A 46 -6.04 0.28 6.35
N ILE A 47 -5.56 -0.55 5.44
CA ILE A 47 -6.08 -0.70 4.08
C ILE A 47 -6.82 -2.02 4.03
N SER A 48 -8.12 -1.97 3.73
CA SER A 48 -8.84 -3.17 3.33
C SER A 48 -8.49 -3.48 1.87
N THR A 49 -7.84 -4.60 1.65
CA THR A 49 -7.59 -5.13 0.30
C THR A 49 -8.71 -6.04 -0.17
N HIS A 50 -9.68 -6.33 0.70
CA HIS A 50 -10.90 -7.02 0.34
C HIS A 50 -11.57 -6.33 -0.85
N HIS A 51 -11.81 -7.08 -1.93
CA HIS A 51 -12.36 -6.57 -3.19
C HIS A 51 -11.46 -5.60 -3.98
N ALA A 52 -10.16 -5.55 -3.73
CA ALA A 52 -9.24 -4.92 -4.67
C ALA A 52 -9.30 -5.67 -6.02
N LYS A 53 -9.55 -4.93 -7.09
CA LYS A 53 -9.60 -5.42 -8.48
C LYS A 53 -8.23 -5.33 -9.13
N SER A 54 -7.50 -4.24 -8.87
CA SER A 54 -6.13 -4.04 -9.36
C SER A 54 -5.37 -3.10 -8.46
N ILE A 55 -4.05 -3.30 -8.38
CA ILE A 55 -3.15 -2.43 -7.64
C ILE A 55 -2.00 -2.01 -8.55
N TYR A 56 -1.75 -0.71 -8.62
CA TYR A 56 -0.63 -0.13 -9.36
C TYR A 56 0.28 0.62 -8.39
N VAL A 57 1.59 0.43 -8.54
CA VAL A 57 2.60 1.03 -7.67
C VAL A 57 3.58 1.83 -8.51
N ARG A 58 3.79 3.08 -8.12
CA ARG A 58 4.72 3.99 -8.78
C ARG A 58 5.75 4.52 -7.78
N GLN A 59 7.03 4.31 -8.06
CA GLN A 59 8.10 4.99 -7.32
C GLN A 59 8.16 6.46 -7.71
N ILE A 60 8.38 7.35 -6.72
CA ILE A 60 8.49 8.79 -6.94
C ILE A 60 9.75 9.37 -6.29
N ASP A 61 10.20 10.50 -6.84
CA ASP A 61 11.21 11.38 -6.23
C ASP A 61 10.50 12.58 -5.59
N LEU A 62 10.70 12.79 -4.29
CA LEU A 62 10.07 13.87 -3.54
C LEU A 62 10.41 15.26 -4.07
N ASN A 63 11.54 15.43 -4.77
CA ASN A 63 11.90 16.70 -5.40
C ASN A 63 10.86 17.15 -6.44
N HIS A 64 10.13 16.21 -7.06
CA HIS A 64 9.06 16.49 -8.01
C HIS A 64 7.68 16.64 -7.35
N PHE A 65 7.56 16.41 -6.04
CA PHE A 65 6.32 16.47 -5.28
C PHE A 65 6.48 17.39 -4.05
N PRO A 66 6.64 18.71 -4.25
CA PRO A 66 6.96 19.65 -3.17
C PRO A 66 5.85 19.80 -2.12
N HIS A 67 4.63 19.36 -2.42
CA HIS A 67 3.50 19.33 -1.48
C HIS A 67 3.53 18.12 -0.54
N LEU A 68 4.41 17.14 -0.80
CA LEU A 68 4.56 15.94 0.03
C LEU A 68 5.82 16.03 0.89
N SER A 69 5.68 15.60 2.13
CA SER A 69 6.77 15.45 3.10
C SER A 69 6.99 13.97 3.42
N LYS A 70 8.14 13.64 4.01
CA LYS A 70 8.45 12.26 4.45
C LYS A 70 7.43 11.69 5.46
N ARG A 71 6.67 12.55 6.14
CA ARG A 71 5.65 12.17 7.14
C ARG A 71 4.36 11.70 6.48
N ASP A 72 4.11 12.09 5.24
CA ASP A 72 2.90 11.68 4.51
C ASP A 72 2.99 10.22 4.06
N PHE A 73 4.20 9.65 4.01
CA PHE A 73 4.46 8.28 3.59
C PHE A 73 4.41 7.29 4.75
N ARG A 74 3.58 6.28 4.58
CA ARG A 74 3.29 5.23 5.55
C ARG A 74 4.16 4.00 5.30
N MET A 75 4.50 3.27 6.36
CA MET A 75 5.23 2.00 6.24
C MET A 75 4.25 0.86 6.51
N ILE A 76 4.30 -0.19 5.68
CA ILE A 76 3.51 -1.41 5.91
C ILE A 76 4.02 -2.10 7.18
N ASN A 77 3.08 -2.51 8.03
CA ASN A 77 3.36 -3.30 9.23
C ASN A 77 3.04 -4.77 8.95
N GLU A 78 4.07 -5.53 8.62
CA GLU A 78 3.96 -6.96 8.26
C GLU A 78 3.36 -7.80 9.42
N ASN A 79 3.68 -7.45 10.66
CA ASN A 79 3.22 -8.19 11.85
C ASN A 79 1.74 -7.97 12.19
N GLN A 80 1.09 -6.99 11.54
CA GLN A 80 -0.32 -6.64 11.75
C GLN A 80 -1.12 -6.68 10.44
N SER A 81 -0.49 -7.13 9.36
CA SER A 81 -1.16 -7.37 8.08
C SER A 81 -1.49 -8.85 7.99
N TYR A 82 -2.65 -9.18 7.44
CA TYR A 82 -3.13 -10.56 7.38
C TYR A 82 -4.02 -10.76 6.16
N ASN A 83 -4.04 -11.99 5.65
CA ASN A 83 -5.04 -12.46 4.71
C ASN A 83 -6.23 -13.03 5.50
N TYR A 84 -7.46 -12.93 4.99
CA TYR A 84 -8.60 -13.59 5.65
C TYR A 84 -8.45 -15.11 5.70
N ALA A 85 -7.67 -15.70 4.80
CA ALA A 85 -7.30 -17.11 4.87
C ALA A 85 -6.47 -17.47 6.11
N ASP A 86 -5.72 -16.51 6.70
CA ASP A 86 -4.90 -16.74 7.90
C ASP A 86 -5.74 -16.83 9.19
N LEU A 87 -7.03 -16.46 9.13
CA LEU A 87 -7.96 -16.45 10.27
C LEU A 87 -8.77 -17.75 10.41
N ASN A 88 -8.65 -18.69 9.47
CA ASN A 88 -9.32 -20.00 9.46
C ASN A 88 -8.35 -21.12 9.82
#